data_AF-A0A6J4VDD7-F1
#
_entry.id   AF-A0A6J4VDD7-F1
#
_cell.length_a   1.000
_cell.length_b   1.000
_cell.length_c   1.000
_cell.angle_alpha   90.00
_cell.angle_beta   90.00
_cell.angle_gamma   90.00
#
_symmetry.space_group_name_H-M   'P 1'
#
loop_
_entity.id
_entity.type
_entity.pdbx_description
1 polymer ?
#
loop_
_entity_poly.entity_id
_entity_poly.type
_entity_poly.pdbx_seq_one_letter_code
_entity_poly.pdbx_strand_id
1 'polypeptide(L)' 'MFFTLAVVIAPFLALVVFNLEVALVVLAAGLVLTVVLTLHAANQTGPIVRSRLRAAAALNALVLAMVVGILILAVRS' A
#
# COMPACT_ATOMS: atom_id res chain seq x y z
N MET A 1 13.47 -9.29 -1.50
CA MET A 1 13.94 -7.94 -1.16
C MET A 1 13.72 -6.94 -2.29
N PHE A 2 14.14 -7.24 -3.53
CA PHE A 2 13.91 -6.34 -4.69
C PHE A 2 12.45 -5.94 -4.91
N PHE A 3 11.50 -6.85 -4.72
CA PHE A 3 10.07 -6.57 -4.88
C PHE A 3 9.56 -5.52 -3.89
N THR A 4 9.97 -5.65 -2.62
CA THR A 4 9.62 -4.70 -1.56
C THR A 4 10.20 -3.32 -1.85
N LEU A 5 11.44 -3.28 -2.34
CA LEU A 5 12.15 -2.06 -2.69
C LEU A 5 11.50 -1.36 -3.89
N ALA A 6 11.06 -2.13 -4.89
CA ALA A 6 10.32 -1.61 -6.04
C ALA A 6 8.98 -0.98 -5.63
N VAL A 7 8.20 -1.64 -4.75
CA VAL A 7 6.93 -1.10 -4.24
C VAL A 7 7.13 0.20 -3.47
N VAL A 8 8.23 0.32 -2.71
CA VAL A 8 8.54 1.53 -1.95
C VAL A 8 9.02 2.67 -2.86
N ILE A 9 9.86 2.40 -3.87
CA ILE A 9 10.46 3.43 -4.72
C ILE A 9 9.52 3.89 -5.84
N ALA A 10 8.67 3.01 -6.37
CA ALA A 10 7.82 3.31 -7.53
C ALA A 10 6.94 4.58 -7.37
N PRO A 11 6.31 4.86 -6.21
CA PRO A 11 5.55 6.09 -6.02
C PRO A 11 6.40 7.36 -6.09
N PHE A 12 7.63 7.32 -5.58
CA PHE A 12 8.54 8.47 -5.61
C PHE A 12 9.07 8.73 -7.02
N LEU A 13 9.37 7.66 -7.77
CA LEU A 13 9.71 7.80 -9.19
C LEU A 13 8.52 8.35 -9.99
N ALA A 14 7.32 7.87 -9.71
CA ALA A 14 6.11 8.39 -10.34
C ALA A 14 5.87 9.87 -10.01
N LEU A 15 6.17 10.31 -8.78
CA LEU A 15 6.07 11.70 -8.38
C LEU A 15 7.08 12.60 -9.10
N VAL A 16 8.30 12.11 -9.31
CA VAL A 16 9.37 12.88 -9.99
C VAL A 16 9.15 12.97 -11.49
N VAL A 17 8.67 11.89 -12.12
CA VAL A 17 8.56 11.79 -13.59
C VAL A 17 7.22 12.30 -14.11
N PHE A 18 6.14 12.10 -13.35
CA PHE A 18 4.79 12.44 -13.78
C PHE A 18 4.21 13.55 -12.91
N ASN A 19 3.20 13.24 -12.10
CA ASN A 19 2.51 14.18 -11.24
C ASN A 19 2.09 13.49 -9.93
N LEU A 20 1.53 14.26 -9.00
CA LEU A 20 1.07 13.77 -7.71
C LEU A 20 -0.01 12.69 -7.84
N GLU A 21 -0.94 12.82 -8.78
CA GLU A 21 -2.04 11.87 -8.98
C GLU A 21 -1.52 10.49 -9.37
N VAL A 22 -0.63 10.42 -10.37
CA VAL A 22 -0.01 9.17 -10.82
C VAL A 22 0.80 8.55 -9.68
N ALA A 23 1.53 9.35 -8.90
CA ALA A 23 2.24 8.86 -7.72
C ALA A 23 1.32 8.24 -6.67
N LEU A 24 0.18 8.89 -6.40
CA LEU A 24 -0.83 8.39 -5.45
C LEU A 24 -1.51 7.12 -5.96
N VAL A 25 -1.78 7.00 -7.27
CA VAL A 25 -2.31 5.77 -7.86
C VAL A 25 -1.31 4.61 -7.72
N VAL A 26 -0.03 4.84 -8.01
CA VAL A 26 1.03 3.84 -7.86
C VAL A 26 1.19 3.42 -6.39
N LEU A 27 1.15 4.39 -5.45
CA LEU A 27 1.18 4.13 -4.02
C LEU A 27 -0.03 3.29 -3.57
N ALA A 28 -1.24 3.64 -4.03
CA ALA A 28 -2.45 2.91 -3.71
C ALA A 28 -2.37 1.45 -4.21
N ALA A 29 -1.91 1.23 -5.44
CA ALA A 29 -1.70 -0.11 -5.98
C ALA A 29 -0.69 -0.92 -5.16
N GLY A 30 0.42 -0.29 -4.75
CA GLY A 30 1.43 -0.90 -3.88
C GLY A 30 0.88 -1.28 -2.50
N LEU A 31 0.06 -0.43 -1.90
CA LEU A 31 -0.60 -0.68 -0.63
C LEU A 31 -1.63 -1.82 -0.73
N VAL A 32 -2.46 -1.85 -1.78
CA VAL A 32 -3.40 -2.96 -2.04
C VAL A 32 -2.64 -4.28 -2.09
N LEU A 33 -1.55 -4.33 -2.88
CA LEU A 33 -0.73 -5.53 -2.99
C LEU A 33 -0.16 -5.94 -1.62
N THR A 34 0.34 -4.98 -0.84
CA THR A 34 0.90 -5.23 0.49
C THR A 34 -0.15 -5.78 1.46
N VAL A 35 -1.37 -5.23 1.46
CA VAL A 35 -2.50 -5.73 2.27
C VAL A 35 -2.83 -7.18 1.89
N VAL A 36 -2.98 -7.47 0.60
CA VAL A 36 -3.31 -8.81 0.10
C VAL A 36 -2.22 -9.82 0.47
N LEU A 37 -0.96 -9.50 0.24
CA LEU A 37 0.17 -10.36 0.57
C LEU A 37 0.28 -10.60 2.08
N THR A 38 0.05 -9.56 2.89
CA THR A 38 0.10 -9.66 4.37
C THR A 38 -1.02 -10.54 4.90
N LEU A 39 -2.24 -10.44 4.35
CA LEU A 39 -3.36 -11.31 4.70
C LEU A 39 -3.12 -12.75 4.25
N HIS A 40 -2.58 -12.94 3.05
CA HIS A 40 -2.22 -14.26 2.53
C HIS A 40 -1.17 -14.93 3.43
N ALA A 41 -0.12 -14.20 3.80
CA ALA A 41 0.89 -14.67 4.75
C ALA A 41 0.27 -14.99 6.13
N ALA A 42 -0.65 -14.16 6.64
CA ALA A 42 -1.32 -14.39 7.91
C ALA A 42 -2.05 -15.76 7.96
N ASN A 43 -2.67 -16.16 6.84
CA ASN A 43 -3.37 -17.43 6.74
C ASN A 43 -2.43 -18.65 6.67
N GLN A 44 -1.17 -18.46 6.26
CA GLN A 44 -0.15 -19.51 6.23
C GLN A 44 0.68 -19.61 7.52
N THR A 45 0.55 -18.65 8.44
CA THR A 45 1.30 -18.63 9.71
C THR A 45 0.51 -19.20 10.90
N GLY A 46 1.27 -19.59 11.93
CA GLY A 46 0.73 -20.04 13.22
C GLY A 46 -0.02 -18.94 13.99
N PRO A 47 -0.85 -19.34 14.98
CA PRO A 47 -1.82 -18.45 15.64
C PRO A 47 -1.19 -17.22 16.33
N ILE A 48 0.04 -17.34 16.83
CA ILE A 48 0.74 -16.24 17.52
C ILE A 48 1.11 -15.09 16.55
N VAL A 49 1.51 -15.43 15.32
CA VAL A 49 1.99 -14.45 14.32
C VAL A 49 0.83 -13.93 13.47
N ARG A 50 -0.22 -14.73 13.29
CA ARG A 50 -1.42 -14.39 12.53
C ARG A 50 -2.10 -13.10 13.00
N SER A 51 -2.26 -12.91 14.32
CA SER A 51 -2.91 -11.70 14.87
C SER A 51 -2.13 -10.43 14.55
N ARG A 52 -0.80 -10.49 14.66
CA ARG A 52 0.11 -9.39 14.33
C ARG A 52 0.07 -9.06 12.85
N LEU A 53 0.09 -10.07 11.98
CA LEU A 53 0.00 -9.88 10.53
C LEU A 53 -1.36 -9.31 10.11
N ARG A 54 -2.46 -9.74 10.73
CA ARG A 54 -3.79 -9.14 10.48
C ARG A 54 -3.86 -7.69 10.94
N ALA A 55 -3.28 -7.37 12.09
CA ALA A 55 -3.19 -5.98 12.55
C ALA A 55 -2.36 -5.12 11.58
N ALA A 56 -1.23 -5.63 11.10
CA ALA A 56 -0.41 -4.95 10.09
C ALA A 56 -1.16 -4.74 8.76
N ALA A 57 -1.92 -5.75 8.30
CA ALA A 57 -2.75 -5.62 7.12
C ALA A 57 -3.86 -4.58 7.31
N ALA A 58 -4.49 -4.52 8.48
CA ALA A 58 -5.51 -3.52 8.80
C ALA A 58 -4.94 -2.10 8.83
N LEU A 59 -3.75 -1.91 9.40
CA LEU A 59 -3.05 -0.61 9.38
C LEU A 59 -2.72 -0.18 7.94
N ASN A 60 -2.21 -1.10 7.11
CA ASN A 60 -1.94 -0.81 5.70
C ASN A 60 -3.23 -0.47 4.92
N ALA A 61 -4.35 -1.11 5.25
CA ALA A 61 -5.65 -0.80 4.66
C ALA A 61 -6.17 0.59 5.07
N LEU A 62 -5.92 1.03 6.31
CA LEU A 62 -6.23 2.39 6.75
C LEU A 62 -5.41 3.43 5.99
N VAL A 63 -4.10 3.18 5.81
CA VAL A 63 -3.23 4.06 5.01
C VAL A 63 -3.72 4.12 3.56
N LEU A 64 -4.10 2.98 2.98
CA LEU A 64 -4.69 2.93 1.64
C LEU A 64 -5.95 3.79 1.55
N ALA A 65 -6.86 3.69 2.52
CA ALA A 65 -8.09 4.49 2.54
C ALA A 65 -7.77 6.00 2.59
N MET A 66 -6.77 6.42 3.37
CA MET A 66 -6.32 7.81 3.40
C MET A 66 -5.71 8.25 2.06
N VAL A 67 -4.84 7.43 1.46
CA VAL A 67 -4.22 7.73 0.15
C VAL A 67 -5.29 7.87 -0.93
N VAL A 68 -6.29 6.99 -0.95
CA VAL A 68 -7.43 7.08 -1.89
C VAL A 68 -8.25 8.35 -1.62
N GLY A 69 -8.49 8.70 -0.36
CA GLY A 69 -9.17 9.95 0.01
C GLY A 69 -8.42 11.17 -0.50
N ILE A 70 -7.10 11.22 -0.32
CA ILE A 70 -6.23 12.30 -0.84
C ILE A 70 -6.26 12.33 -2.36
N LEU A 71 -6.18 11.19 -3.03
CA LEU A 71 -6.26 11.10 -4.50
C LEU A 71 -7.60 11.66 -5.01
N ILE A 72 -8.72 11.30 -4.37
CA ILE A 72 -10.04 11.83 -4.74
C ILE A 72 -10.09 13.35 -4.57
N LEU A 73 -9.50 13.89 -3.51
CA LEU A 73 -9.42 15.34 -3.29
C LEU A 73 -8.52 16.02 -4.33
N ALA A 74 -7.36 15.43 -4.64
CA ALA A 74 -6.39 15.96 -5.59
C ALA A 74 -6.93 16.00 -7.03
N VAL A 75 -7.70 14.99 -7.45
CA VAL A 75 -8.33 14.97 -8.79
C VAL A 75 -9.49 15.98 -8.90
N ARG A 76 -10.03 16.44 -7.77
CA ARG A 76 -11.15 17.40 -7.72
C ARG A 76 -10.72 18.85 -7.54
N SER A 77 -9.45 19.11 -7.24
CA SER A 77 -8.88 20.45 -7.06
C SER A 77 -8.28 20.98 -8.36
#